data_AF-A0A7C6LLY8-F1
#
_entry.id   AF-A0A7C6LLY8-F1
#
_cell.length_a   1.000
_cell.length_b   1.000
_cell.length_c   1.000
_cell.angle_alpha   90.00
_cell.angle_beta   90.00
_cell.angle_gamma   90.00
#
_symmetry.space_group_name_H-M   'P 1'
#
loop_
_entity.id
_entity.type
_entity.pdbx_description
1 polymer ?
#
loop_
_entity_poly.entity_id
_entity_poly.type
_entity_poly.pdbx_seq_one_letter_code
_entity_poly.pdbx_strand_id
1 'polypeptide(L)'
;MDLSTFWVAMLLTLFAGLSTGIGGLIVLFFKQINAKLLSVSLGFSAGVMIYISFVELLAESKVILVSTLGDWGLWVNIIAFFAGILLIAVIDKLIPAAENPHEAPCKVENGYKYDLFSDNRLFRTG
;
A
#
# COMPACT_ATOMS: atom_id res chain seq x y z
N MET A 1 -3.82 -33.53 -1.71
CA MET A 1 -4.59 -32.31 -1.44
C MET A 1 -6.03 -32.74 -1.35
N ASP A 2 -6.65 -32.58 -0.18
CA ASP A 2 -8.05 -32.95 -0.01
C ASP A 2 -8.94 -31.99 -0.81
N LEU A 3 -10.01 -32.52 -1.43
CA LEU A 3 -10.93 -31.72 -2.25
C LEU A 3 -11.54 -30.56 -1.43
N SER A 4 -11.66 -30.75 -0.11
CA SER A 4 -12.10 -29.75 0.86
C SER A 4 -11.14 -28.55 0.95
N THR A 5 -9.82 -28.79 1.03
CA THR A 5 -8.81 -27.72 1.12
C THR A 5 -8.83 -26.83 -0.12
N PHE A 6 -9.04 -27.43 -1.31
CA PHE A 6 -9.13 -26.69 -2.56
C PHE A 6 -10.31 -25.72 -2.57
N TRP A 7 -11.53 -26.19 -2.24
CA TRP A 7 -12.72 -25.34 -2.20
C TRP A 7 -12.62 -24.23 -1.15
N VAL A 8 -12.02 -24.53 0.01
CA VAL A 8 -11.81 -23.54 1.07
C VAL A 8 -10.84 -22.45 0.62
N ALA A 9 -9.69 -22.81 0.05
CA ALA A 9 -8.72 -21.83 -0.46
C ALA A 9 -9.34 -20.95 -1.57
N MET A 10 -10.07 -21.56 -2.51
CA MET A 10 -10.77 -20.84 -3.58
C MET A 10 -11.81 -19.85 -3.05
N LEU A 11 -12.64 -20.26 -2.08
CA LEU A 11 -13.62 -19.37 -1.48
C LEU A 11 -12.96 -18.22 -0.71
N LEU A 12 -11.90 -18.49 0.07
CA LEU A 12 -11.16 -17.45 0.80
C LEU A 12 -10.54 -16.43 -0.16
N THR A 13 -9.88 -16.87 -1.23
CA THR A 13 -9.31 -15.98 -2.25
C THR A 13 -10.40 -15.17 -2.97
N LEU A 14 -11.54 -15.80 -3.28
CA LEU A 14 -12.67 -15.11 -3.90
C LEU A 14 -13.22 -14.01 -2.98
N PHE A 15 -13.44 -14.30 -1.70
CA PHE A 15 -13.90 -13.30 -0.72
C PHE A 15 -12.89 -12.17 -0.54
N ALA A 16 -11.59 -12.47 -0.49
CA ALA A 16 -10.55 -11.45 -0.42
C ALA A 16 -10.58 -10.52 -1.65
N GLY A 17 -10.69 -11.07 -2.86
CA GLY A 17 -10.80 -10.28 -4.09
C GLY A 17 -12.10 -9.47 -4.19
N LEU A 18 -13.23 -10.05 -3.77
CA LEU A 18 -14.52 -9.35 -3.72
C LEU A 18 -14.49 -8.16 -2.74
N SER A 19 -13.73 -8.24 -1.64
CA SER A 19 -13.56 -7.13 -0.71
C SER A 19 -13.00 -5.88 -1.40
N THR A 20 -11.98 -6.04 -2.26
CA THR A 20 -11.43 -4.94 -3.08
C THR A 20 -12.46 -4.40 -4.07
N GLY A 21 -13.22 -5.28 -4.72
CA GLY A 21 -14.29 -4.90 -5.64
C GLY A 21 -15.40 -4.10 -4.97
N ILE A 22 -15.83 -4.50 -3.77
CA ILE A 22 -16.82 -3.78 -2.95
C ILE A 22 -16.26 -2.41 -2.55
N GLY A 23 -15.00 -2.33 -2.10
CA GLY A 23 -14.34 -1.07 -1.78
C GLY A 23 -14.31 -0.10 -2.96
N GLY A 24 -13.97 -0.59 -4.16
CA GLY A 24 -13.99 0.20 -5.39
C GLY A 24 -15.39 0.64 -5.79
N LEU A 25 -16.40 -0.23 -5.66
CA LEU A 25 -17.78 0.07 -6.01
C LEU A 25 -18.36 1.19 -5.12
N ILE A 26 -18.05 1.18 -3.83
CA ILE A 26 -18.44 2.24 -2.88
C ILE A 26 -17.91 3.59 -3.37
N VAL A 27 -16.63 3.67 -3.77
CA VAL A 27 -16.01 4.89 -4.28
C VAL A 27 -16.74 5.46 -5.51
N LEU A 28 -17.30 4.61 -6.38
CA LEU A 28 -18.05 5.05 -7.57
C LEU A 28 -19.39 5.72 -7.23
N PHE A 29 -20.04 5.32 -6.14
CA PHE A 29 -21.30 5.94 -5.69
C PHE A 29 -21.08 7.27 -4.95
N PHE A 30 -19.92 7.45 -4.29
CA PHE A 30 -19.58 8.68 -3.58
C PHE A 30 -18.87 9.68 -4.51
N LYS A 31 -19.64 10.65 -5.04
CA LYS A 31 -19.13 11.66 -5.98
C LYS A 31 -18.05 12.59 -5.41
N GLN A 32 -17.96 12.74 -4.08
CA GLN A 32 -16.90 13.49 -3.41
C GLN A 32 -16.46 12.76 -2.14
N ILE A 33 -15.23 12.25 -2.15
CA ILE A 33 -14.59 11.64 -0.97
C ILE A 33 -13.71 12.70 -0.31
N ASN A 34 -13.86 12.85 1.00
CA ASN A 34 -13.03 13.76 1.78
C ASN A 34 -11.57 13.27 1.75
N ALA A 35 -10.64 14.12 1.29
CA ALA A 35 -9.20 13.81 1.23
C ALA A 35 -8.65 13.30 2.58
N LYS A 36 -9.18 13.78 3.71
CA LYS A 36 -8.80 13.28 5.04
C LYS A 36 -9.14 11.80 5.23
N LEU A 37 -10.33 11.37 4.81
CA LEU A 37 -10.74 9.97 4.91
C LEU A 37 -9.91 9.08 3.96
N LEU A 38 -9.63 9.58 2.75
CA LEU A 38 -8.79 8.87 1.79
C LEU A 38 -7.37 8.65 2.33
N SER A 39 -6.73 9.69 2.87
CA SER A 39 -5.39 9.58 3.45
C SER A 39 -5.36 8.64 4.66
N VAL A 40 -6.38 8.66 5.52
CA VAL A 40 -6.49 7.73 6.66
C VAL A 40 -6.65 6.29 6.17
N SER A 41 -7.48 6.04 5.16
CA SER A 41 -7.68 4.71 4.58
C SER A 41 -6.42 4.18 3.89
N LEU A 42 -5.74 5.01 3.10
CA LEU A 42 -4.49 4.66 2.42
C LEU A 42 -3.37 4.36 3.44
N GLY A 43 -3.25 5.18 4.49
CA GLY A 43 -2.31 4.96 5.58
C GLY A 43 -2.60 3.69 6.39
N PHE A 44 -3.88 3.40 6.65
CA PHE A 44 -4.30 2.15 7.29
C PHE A 44 -3.91 0.94 6.45
N SER A 45 -4.19 0.96 5.15
CA SER A 45 -3.82 -0.12 4.23
C SER A 45 -2.30 -0.32 4.16
N ALA A 46 -1.53 0.77 4.05
CA ALA A 46 -0.08 0.71 4.07
C ALA A 46 0.44 0.11 5.39
N GLY A 47 -0.13 0.49 6.53
CA GLY A 47 0.23 -0.07 7.84
C GLY A 47 -0.03 -1.57 7.94
N VAL A 48 -1.21 -2.04 7.52
CA VAL A 48 -1.56 -3.48 7.51
C VAL A 48 -0.58 -4.26 6.62
N MET A 49 -0.27 -3.76 5.42
CA MET A 49 0.65 -4.45 4.52
C MET A 49 2.10 -4.49 5.04
N ILE A 50 2.56 -3.44 5.71
CA ILE A 50 3.87 -3.44 6.38
C ILE A 50 3.89 -4.48 7.50
N TYR A 51 2.84 -4.54 8.34
CA TYR A 51 2.74 -5.54 9.41
C TYR A 51 2.81 -6.97 8.87
N ILE A 52 1.94 -7.29 7.91
CA ILE A 52 1.90 -8.63 7.27
C ILE A 52 3.27 -8.98 6.68
N SER A 53 3.89 -8.04 5.97
CA SER A 53 5.18 -8.28 5.30
C SER A 53 6.32 -8.58 6.28
N PHE A 54 6.44 -7.79 7.36
CA PHE A 54 7.58 -7.91 8.29
C PHE A 54 7.35 -8.90 9.42
N VAL A 55 6.13 -9.00 9.94
CA VAL A 55 5.84 -9.80 11.15
C VAL A 55 5.40 -11.21 10.78
N GLU A 56 4.63 -11.37 9.71
CA GLU A 56 4.13 -12.68 9.28
C GLU A 56 5.06 -13.27 8.23
N LEU A 57 5.13 -12.66 7.03
CA LEU A 57 5.83 -13.25 5.88
C LEU A 57 7.34 -13.42 6.11
N LEU A 58 8.03 -12.37 6.58
CA LEU A 58 9.48 -12.43 6.81
C LEU A 58 9.88 -13.41 7.94
N ALA A 59 9.02 -13.55 8.96
CA ALA A 59 9.25 -14.47 10.06
C ALA A 59 9.02 -15.92 9.62
N GLU A 60 7.93 -16.18 8.89
CA GLU A 60 7.61 -17.50 8.37
C GLU A 60 8.64 -17.97 7.33
N SER A 61 9.05 -17.09 6.42
CA SER A 61 10.11 -17.38 5.46
C SER A 61 11.44 -17.71 6.14
N LYS A 62 11.80 -17.00 7.23
CA LYS A 62 12.99 -17.29 8.03
C LYS A 62 12.95 -18.70 8.60
N VAL A 63 11.83 -19.13 9.19
CA VAL A 63 11.68 -20.46 9.79
C VAL A 63 11.86 -21.56 8.74
N ILE A 64 11.26 -21.38 7.56
CA ILE A 64 11.34 -22.34 6.46
C ILE A 64 12.77 -22.40 5.88
N LEU A 65 13.41 -21.25 5.65
CA LEU A 65 14.76 -21.23 5.07
C LEU A 65 15.83 -21.73 6.04
N VAL A 66 15.75 -21.40 7.33
CA VAL A 66 16.74 -21.86 8.32
C VAL A 66 16.61 -23.37 8.54
N SER A 67 15.40 -23.94 8.50
CA SER A 67 15.22 -25.38 8.60
C SER A 67 15.77 -26.15 7.39
N THR A 68 15.86 -25.50 6.22
CA THR A 68 16.33 -26.14 4.98
C THR A 68 17.82 -25.90 4.71
N LEU A 69 18.34 -24.69 4.96
CA LEU A 69 19.72 -24.28 4.64
C LEU A 69 20.62 -24.08 5.87
N GLY A 70 20.11 -24.26 7.10
CA GLY A 70 20.86 -24.00 8.33
C GLY A 70 21.14 -22.51 8.53
N ASP A 71 22.31 -22.17 9.08
CA ASP A 71 22.70 -20.79 9.41
C ASP A 71 22.72 -19.85 8.19
N TRP A 72 22.97 -20.38 6.99
CA TRP A 72 22.91 -19.62 5.73
C TRP A 72 21.49 -19.20 5.34
N GLY A 73 20.47 -19.88 5.86
CA GLY A 73 19.06 -19.57 5.59
C GLY A 73 18.67 -18.16 6.02
N LEU A 74 19.27 -17.62 7.08
CA LEU A 74 19.02 -16.24 7.52
C LEU A 74 19.49 -15.22 6.47
N TRP A 75 20.71 -15.39 5.96
CA TRP A 75 21.30 -14.50 4.96
C TRP A 75 20.52 -14.54 3.65
N VAL A 76 20.15 -15.73 3.20
CA VAL A 76 19.35 -15.91 1.99
C VAL A 76 17.97 -15.26 2.15
N ASN A 77 17.33 -15.37 3.32
CA ASN A 77 16.03 -14.74 3.56
C ASN A 77 16.09 -13.22 3.43
N ILE A 78 17.09 -12.58 4.07
CA ILE A 78 17.27 -11.13 4.02
C ILE A 78 17.56 -10.68 2.58
N ILE A 79 18.48 -11.34 1.90
CA ILE A 79 18.84 -11.01 0.51
C ILE A 79 17.64 -11.17 -0.42
N ALA A 80 16.85 -12.25 -0.27
CA ALA A 80 15.66 -12.48 -1.08
C ALA A 80 14.58 -11.41 -0.83
N PHE A 81 14.37 -11.00 0.43
CA PHE A 81 13.43 -9.93 0.76
C PHE A 81 13.81 -8.60 0.10
N PHE A 82 15.07 -8.17 0.24
CA PHE A 82 15.54 -6.94 -0.40
C PHE A 82 15.59 -7.04 -1.93
N ALA A 83 15.90 -8.22 -2.48
CA ALA A 83 15.82 -8.47 -3.91
C ALA A 83 14.38 -8.31 -4.42
N GLY A 84 13.38 -8.75 -3.65
CA GLY A 84 11.96 -8.53 -3.95
C GLY A 84 11.60 -7.04 -3.98
N ILE A 85 12.06 -6.26 -3.01
CA ILE A 85 11.88 -4.79 -2.98
C ILE A 85 12.52 -4.15 -4.22
N LEU A 86 13.76 -4.53 -4.53
CA LEU A 86 14.49 -4.03 -5.70
C LEU A 86 13.78 -4.40 -7.00
N LEU A 87 13.25 -5.61 -7.11
CA LEU A 87 12.49 -6.07 -8.27
C LEU A 87 11.23 -5.22 -8.47
N ILE A 88 10.47 -4.93 -7.41
CA ILE A 88 9.31 -4.04 -7.48
C ILE A 88 9.73 -2.63 -7.91
N ALA A 89 10.82 -2.09 -7.34
CA ALA A 89 11.34 -0.77 -7.72
C ALA A 89 11.80 -0.72 -9.19
N VAL A 90 12.35 -1.83 -9.71
CA VAL A 90 12.71 -1.96 -11.12
C VAL A 90 11.47 -2.02 -12.00
N ILE A 91 10.43 -2.77 -11.60
CA ILE A 91 9.14 -2.81 -12.30
C ILE A 91 8.52 -1.41 -12.36
N ASP A 92 8.50 -0.69 -11.23
CA ASP A 92 7.98 0.67 -11.15
C ASP A 92 8.74 1.63 -12.08
N LYS A 93 10.07 1.50 -12.16
CA LYS A 93 10.91 2.29 -13.08
C LYS A 93 10.74 1.90 -14.56
N LEU A 94 10.43 0.63 -14.85
CA LEU A 94 10.20 0.11 -16.20
C LEU A 94 8.89 0.60 -16.79
N ILE A 95 7.89 0.87 -15.94
CA ILE A 95 6.65 1.54 -16.34
C ILE A 95 7.03 2.98 -16.70
N PRO A 96 7.10 3.35 -17.99
CA PRO A 96 7.56 4.66 -18.39
C PRO A 96 6.59 5.70 -17.85
N ALA A 97 7.12 6.76 -17.25
CA ALA A 97 6.36 7.92 -16.78
C ALA A 97 5.75 8.75 -17.95
N ALA A 98 5.24 8.12 -19.01
CA ALA A 98 4.50 8.80 -20.08
C ALA A 98 3.09 9.23 -19.62
N GLU A 99 2.65 8.72 -18.46
CA GLU A 99 1.51 9.21 -17.68
C GLU A 99 1.96 9.76 -16.32
N ASN A 100 3.12 10.41 -16.22
CA ASN A 100 3.66 10.89 -14.95
C ASN A 100 2.68 11.77 -14.16
N PRO A 101 2.05 11.32 -13.05
CA PRO A 101 1.32 12.18 -12.14
C PRO A 101 2.22 12.67 -11.00
N HIS A 102 3.50 12.26 -10.98
CA HIS A 102 4.51 12.85 -10.07
C HIS A 102 4.97 14.24 -10.51
N GLU A 103 4.54 14.69 -11.70
CA GLU A 103 4.33 16.09 -12.05
C GLU A 103 2.86 16.33 -12.44
N ALA A 104 1.91 15.92 -11.60
CA ALA A 104 0.62 16.57 -11.65
C ALA A 104 0.87 18.05 -11.26
N PRO A 105 0.54 19.06 -12.10
CA PRO A 105 0.28 20.38 -11.56
C PRO A 105 -0.73 20.17 -10.44
N CYS A 106 -0.42 20.66 -9.24
CA CYS A 106 -1.28 20.65 -8.06
C CYS A 106 -2.78 20.68 -8.45
N LYS A 107 -3.40 19.50 -8.53
CA LYS A 107 -4.84 19.30 -8.80
C LYS A 107 -5.43 18.18 -7.94
N VAL A 108 -4.79 17.95 -6.79
CA VAL A 108 -5.48 17.55 -5.55
C VAL A 108 -5.83 18.81 -4.72
N GLU A 109 -5.61 20.01 -5.27
CA GLU A 109 -6.15 21.26 -4.74
C GLU A 109 -7.47 21.59 -5.43
N ASN A 110 -8.55 21.02 -4.90
CA ASN A 110 -9.87 21.64 -4.91
C ASN A 110 -10.66 21.05 -3.73
N GLY A 111 -10.33 21.51 -2.53
CA GLY A 111 -11.11 21.19 -1.32
C GLY A 111 -10.44 21.51 0.02
N TYR A 112 -9.11 21.65 0.09
CA TYR A 112 -8.41 21.90 1.35
C TYR A 112 -7.39 23.02 1.23
N LYS A 113 -7.91 24.21 0.94
CA LYS A 113 -7.23 25.46 1.22
C LYS A 113 -7.14 25.61 2.74
N TYR A 114 -6.04 25.17 3.34
CA TYR A 114 -5.68 25.58 4.69
C TYR A 114 -5.23 27.04 4.60
N ASP A 115 -6.19 27.97 4.69
CA ASP A 115 -5.98 29.42 4.89
C ASP A 115 -5.38 29.69 6.29
N LEU A 116 -4.24 29.06 6.60
CA LEU A 116 -3.52 29.19 7.87
C LEU A 116 -2.18 29.91 7.72
N PHE A 117 -1.84 30.39 6.52
CA PHE A 117 -0.59 31.11 6.24
C PHE A 117 -0.76 32.39 5.39
N SER A 118 -1.96 32.96 5.31
CA SER A 118 -2.16 34.27 4.69
C SER A 118 -3.12 35.15 5.48
N ASP A 119 -2.81 35.39 6.74
CA ASP A 119 -3.07 36.73 7.26
C ASP A 119 -1.92 37.18 8.15
N ASN A 120 -1.00 37.93 7.54
CA ASN A 120 0.05 38.61 8.28
C ASN A 120 0.18 40.07 7.86
N ARG A 121 -0.95 40.73 7.55
CA ARG A 121 -1.00 42.20 7.39
C ARG A 121 -2.31 42.83 7.86
N LEU A 122 -2.81 42.40 9.01
CA LEU A 122 -3.59 43.26 9.89
C LEU A 122 -2.68 43.96 10.91
N PHE A 123 -1.91 44.93 10.42
CA PHE A 123 -1.49 46.05 11.26
C PHE A 123 -1.72 47.35 10.49
N ARG A 124 -2.97 47.83 10.55
CA ARG A 124 -3.26 49.26 10.47
C ARG A 124 -3.15 49.82 11.88
N THR A 125 -2.09 50.58 12.13
CA THR A 125 -2.02 51.59 13.18
C THR A 125 -1.10 52.70 12.68
N GLY A 126 -1.65 53.90 12.49
CA GLY A 126 -0.94 55.11 12.06
C GLY A 126 -1.27 55.53 10.64
#